data_AF-A0A3D2KXH4-F1
#
_entry.id   AF-A0A3D2KXH4-F1
#
_cell.length_a   1.000
_cell.length_b   1.000
_cell.length_c   1.000
_cell.angle_alpha   90.00
_cell.angle_beta   90.00
_cell.angle_gamma   90.00
#
_symmetry.space_group_name_H-M   'P 1'
#
loop_
_entity.id
_entity.type
_entity.pdbx_description
1 polymer ?
#
loop_
_entity_poly.entity_id
_entity_poly.type
_entity_poly.pdbx_seq_one_letter_code
_entity_poly.pdbx_strand_id
1 'polypeptide(L)' 'MKQLIDPFNRNITYLRVSVTDHCNYRCHYCRDEDHITDTTRNEILSYEEIAKIVRLF' A
#
# COMPACT_ATOMS: atom_id res chain seq x y z
N MET A 1 21.94 -5.52 9.79
CA MET A 1 20.65 -5.79 9.11
C MET A 1 20.95 -6.59 7.86
N LYS A 2 20.25 -7.70 7.63
CA LYS A 2 20.43 -8.51 6.42
C LYS A 2 19.84 -7.72 5.25
N GLN A 3 20.56 -7.60 4.13
CA GLN A 3 20.05 -6.89 2.96
C GLN A 3 18.82 -7.64 2.41
N LEU A 4 17.74 -6.90 2.12
CA LEU A 4 16.55 -7.44 1.47
C LEU A 4 16.83 -7.52 -0.03
N ILE A 5 17.30 -8.69 -0.46
CA ILE A 5 17.62 -8.98 -1.86
C ILE A 5 16.58 -9.97 -2.38
N ASP A 6 15.93 -9.62 -3.48
CA ASP A 6 14.97 -10.50 -4.14
C ASP A 6 15.67 -11.59 -5.00
N PRO A 7 14.95 -12.58 -5.55
CA PRO A 7 15.53 -13.63 -6.39
C PRO A 7 16.21 -13.13 -7.68
N PHE A 8 15.97 -11.88 -8.09
CA PHE A 8 16.59 -11.24 -9.26
C PHE A 8 17.79 -10.36 -8.88
N ASN A 9 18.28 -10.47 -7.64
CA ASN A 9 19.42 -9.72 -7.11
C ASN A 9 19.18 -8.20 -7.04
N ARG A 10 17.92 -7.76 -6.88
CA ARG A 10 17.57 -6.34 -6.67
C ARG A 10 17.52 -6.05 -5.18
N ASN A 11 18.11 -4.93 -4.77
CA ASN A 11 18.03 -4.45 -3.39
C ASN A 11 16.72 -3.70 -3.17
N ILE A 12 15.94 -4.12 -2.16
CA ILE A 12 14.70 -3.44 -1.78
C ILE A 12 15.06 -2.28 -0.85
N THR A 13 14.95 -1.05 -1.37
CA THR A 13 15.40 0.17 -0.67
C THR A 13 14.26 1.05 -0.15
N TYR A 14 13.01 0.76 -0.53
CA TYR A 14 11.85 1.55 -0.12
C TYR A 14 10.60 0.69 0.06
N LEU A 15 9.69 1.19 0.88
CA LEU A 15 8.37 0.65 1.11
C LEU A 15 7.32 1.69 0.70
N ARG A 16 6.37 1.31 -0.15
CA ARG A 16 5.21 2.14 -0.49
C ARG A 16 4.01 1.69 0.35
N VAL A 17 3.45 2.60 1.13
CA VAL A 17 2.27 2.34 1.94
C VAL A 17 1.06 2.99 1.28
N SER A 18 0.06 2.19 0.89
CA SER A 18 -1.24 2.71 0.47
C SER A 18 -2.11 2.88 1.71
N VAL A 19 -2.53 4.11 2.00
CA VAL A 19 -3.26 4.43 3.23
C VAL A 19 -4.78 4.36 3.08
N THR A 20 -5.26 4.49 1.84
CA THR A 20 -6.67 4.45 1.48
C THR A 20 -6.79 4.11 0.01
N ASP A 21 -7.88 3.45 -0.35
CA ASP A 21 -8.28 3.25 -1.74
C ASP A 21 -9.23 4.36 -2.23
N HIS A 22 -9.81 5.16 -1.31
CA HIS A 22 -10.69 6.27 -1.64
C HIS A 22 -9.93 7.36 -2.42
N CYS A 23 -10.50 7.75 -3.57
CA CYS A 23 -10.02 8.84 -4.40
C CYS A 23 -11.20 9.71 -4.83
N ASN A 24 -11.00 11.03 -4.86
CA ASN A 24 -12.00 12.00 -5.31
C ASN A 24 -12.02 12.19 -6.84
N TYR A 25 -11.21 11.44 -7.59
CA TYR A 25 -11.17 11.45 -9.05
C TYR A 25 -11.52 10.08 -9.65
N ARG A 26 -12.03 10.11 -10.88
CA ARG A 26 -12.32 8.94 -11.73
C ARG A 26 -11.50 9.00 -13.01
N CYS A 27 -10.18 8.91 -12.86
CA CYS A 27 -9.28 9.00 -14.00
C CYS A 27 -9.41 7.75 -14.88
N HIS A 28 -9.73 7.90 -16.17
CA HIS A 28 -9.94 6.79 -17.12
C HIS A 28 -8.82 5.75 -17.18
N TYR A 29 -7.58 6.12 -16.86
CA TYR A 29 -6.42 5.23 -16.89
C TYR A 29 -6.08 4.60 -15.53
N CYS A 30 -6.79 4.97 -14.46
CA CYS A 30 -6.47 4.54 -13.09
C CYS A 30 -7.66 3.87 -12.40
N ARG A 31 -8.86 4.41 -12.54
CA ARG A 31 -10.10 3.94 -11.90
C ARG A 31 -11.16 3.85 -13.00
N ASP A 32 -11.68 2.65 -13.20
CA ASP A 32 -12.79 2.44 -14.13
C ASP A 32 -14.09 3.10 -13.61
N GLU A 33 -15.03 3.38 -14.50
CA GLU A 33 -16.28 4.07 -14.14
C GLU A 33 -17.12 3.25 -13.15
N ASP A 34 -17.06 1.92 -13.25
CA ASP A 34 -17.77 0.96 -12.40
C ASP A 34 -17.07 0.67 -11.06
N HIS A 35 -15.96 1.35 -10.75
CA HIS A 35 -15.17 1.04 -9.56
C HIS A 35 -15.84 1.57 -8.29
N ILE A 36 -16.55 0.69 -7.59
CA ILE A 36 -17.15 0.94 -6.28
C ILE A 36 -16.09 0.67 -5.20
N THR A 37 -15.80 1.68 -4.38
CA THR A 37 -15.05 1.45 -3.13
C THR A 37 -16.00 0.83 -2.12
N ASP A 38 -15.77 -0.45 -1.81
CA ASP A 38 -16.51 -1.21 -0.80
C ASP A 38 -15.65 -1.52 0.44
N THR A 39 -14.45 -0.94 0.52
CA THR A 39 -13.55 -1.17 1.64
C THR A 39 -14.09 -0.52 2.91
N THR A 40 -14.28 -1.34 3.94
CA THR A 40 -14.73 -0.88 5.25
C THR A 40 -13.54 -0.49 6.12
N ARG A 41 -13.76 0.35 7.15
CA ARG A 41 -12.67 0.84 8.02
C ARG A 41 -11.87 -0.29 8.68
N ASN A 42 -12.51 -1.41 8.99
CA ASN A 42 -11.88 -2.54 9.66
C ASN A 42 -10.96 -3.36 8.75
N GLU A 43 -11.02 -3.14 7.44
CA GLU A 43 -10.16 -3.78 6.44
C GLU A 43 -8.92 -2.95 6.12
N ILE A 44 -8.86 -1.71 6.61
CA ILE A 44 -7.72 -0.80 6.45
C ILE A 44 -6.86 -0.84 7.71
N LEU A 45 -5.54 -0.96 7.53
CA LEU A 45 -4.58 -0.92 8.64
C LEU A 45 -4.74 0.35 9.47
N SER A 46 -4.69 0.18 10.79
CA SER A 46 -4.52 1.27 11.74
C SER A 46 -3.15 1.93 11.59
N TYR A 47 -3.01 3.15 12.11
CA TYR A 47 -1.73 3.85 12.09
C TYR A 47 -0.66 3.12 12.91
N GLU A 48 -1.06 2.47 13.99
CA GLU A 48 -0.21 1.67 14.87
C GLU A 48 0.34 0.44 14.14
N GLU A 49 -0.50 -0.25 13.36
CA GLU A 49 -0.09 -1.38 12.53
C GLU A 49 0.87 -0.95 11.41
N ILE A 50 0.56 0.15 10.72
CA ILE A 50 1.46 0.72 9.70
C ILE A 50 2.81 1.06 10.33
N ALA A 51 2.83 1.75 11.46
CA ALA A 51 4.06 2.11 12.16
C ALA A 51 4.87 0.88 12.60
N LYS A 52 4.20 -0.18 13.04
CA LYS A 52 4.84 -1.46 13.39
C LYS A 52 5.52 -2.09 12.18
N ILE A 53 4.85 -2.13 11.02
CA ILE A 53 5.42 -2.69 9.78
C ILE A 53 6.61 -1.86 9.31
N VAL A 54 6.48 -0.54 9.26
CA VAL A 54 7.53 0.38 8.79
C VAL A 54 8.80 0.28 9.65
N ARG A 55 8.68 0.06 10.95
CA ARG A 55 9.84 -0.13 11.84
C ARG A 55 10.60 -1.44 11.63
N LEU A 56 9.95 -2.45 11.05
CA LEU A 56 10.55 -3.76 10.78
C LEU A 56 11.22 -3.83 9.40
N PHE A 57 10.89 -2.89 8.52
CA PHE A 57 11.49 -2.74 7.19
C PHE A 57 12.87 -2.09 7.29
#